data_AF-A0AAF1DBG9-F1
#
_entry.id   AF-A0AAF1DBG9-F1
#
_cell.length_a   1.000
_cell.length_b   1.000
_cell.length_c   1.000
_cell.angle_alpha   90.00
_cell.angle_beta   90.00
_cell.angle_gamma   90.00
#
_symmetry.space_group_name_H-M   'P 1'
#
loop_
_entity.id
_entity.type
_entity.pdbx_description
1 polymer ?
#
loop_
_entity_poly.entity_id
_entity_poly.type
_entity_poly.pdbx_seq_one_letter_code
_entity_poly.pdbx_strand_id
1 'polypeptide(L)'
;MAQRIRFASMVCSNLGVPLGLDPLGSRKNLRKNFCKGGYGLGDILADNGYKNIFITGASATFGYKNLLLKNHKDFEIKDYPYYIATGKLPQKYKVRWGFEDAKLFEFAKEELSNISDKCPFFLQVFTTDSHTPGVIFTVAV
;
A
#
# COMPACT_ATOMS: atom_id res chain seq x y z
N MET A 1 -0.10 -14.96 -10.66
CA MET A 1 -0.66 -15.65 -9.48
C MET A 1 -0.33 -14.92 -8.17
N ALA A 2 0.94 -14.64 -7.87
CA ALA A 2 1.38 -13.97 -6.64
C ALA A 2 0.70 -12.61 -6.34
N GLN A 3 0.48 -11.77 -7.37
CA GLN A 3 -0.18 -10.46 -7.22
C GLN A 3 -1.63 -10.54 -6.73
N ARG A 4 -2.38 -11.59 -7.12
CA ARG A 4 -3.78 -11.78 -6.69
C ARG A 4 -3.85 -12.13 -5.21
N ILE A 5 -2.97 -13.00 -4.74
CA ILE A 5 -2.91 -13.44 -3.33
C ILE A 5 -2.49 -12.28 -2.43
N ARG A 6 -1.49 -11.50 -2.84
CA ARG A 6 -1.04 -10.31 -2.11
C ARG A 6 -2.16 -9.28 -1.94
N PHE A 7 -2.92 -9.04 -3.00
CA PHE A 7 -4.06 -8.15 -2.95
C PHE A 7 -5.21 -8.70 -2.10
N ALA A 8 -5.49 -10.00 -2.18
CA ALA A 8 -6.46 -10.66 -1.31
C ALA A 8 -6.11 -10.51 0.18
N SER A 9 -4.81 -10.62 0.52
CA SER A 9 -4.32 -10.36 1.87
C SER A 9 -4.55 -8.90 2.29
N MET A 10 -4.31 -7.92 1.40
CA MET A 10 -4.62 -6.52 1.70
C MET A 10 -6.11 -6.28 1.94
N VAL A 11 -6.98 -6.88 1.13
CA VAL A 11 -8.44 -6.77 1.33
C VAL A 11 -8.84 -7.40 2.66
N CYS A 12 -8.33 -8.59 2.98
CA CYS A 12 -8.59 -9.25 4.25
C CYS A 12 -8.12 -8.40 5.45
N SER A 13 -6.92 -7.84 5.36
CA SER A 13 -6.32 -7.04 6.44
C SER A 13 -7.01 -5.68 6.64
N ASN A 14 -7.52 -5.07 5.56
CA ASN A 14 -8.19 -3.76 5.65
C ASN A 14 -9.70 -3.89 5.91
N LEU A 15 -10.37 -4.91 5.37
CA LEU A 15 -11.84 -5.03 5.42
C LEU A 15 -12.34 -6.20 6.27
N GLY A 16 -11.47 -7.09 6.75
CA GLY A 16 -11.86 -8.25 7.54
C GLY A 16 -12.64 -9.32 6.76
N VAL A 17 -12.71 -9.21 5.42
CA VAL A 17 -13.46 -10.15 4.58
C VAL A 17 -12.51 -11.04 3.78
N PRO A 18 -12.74 -12.37 3.74
CA PRO A 18 -12.01 -13.23 2.82
C PRO A 18 -12.39 -12.84 1.40
N LEU A 19 -11.39 -12.67 0.53
CA LEU A 19 -11.62 -12.40 -0.88
C LEU A 19 -12.03 -13.70 -1.60
N GLY A 20 -13.21 -14.22 -1.26
CA GLY A 20 -13.81 -15.45 -1.81
C GLY A 20 -14.68 -15.21 -3.05
N LEU A 21 -14.90 -13.96 -3.42
CA LEU A 21 -15.60 -13.55 -4.64
C LEU A 21 -14.55 -13.29 -5.71
N ASP A 22 -14.85 -13.64 -6.97
CA ASP A 22 -14.05 -13.23 -8.11
C ASP A 22 -13.88 -11.70 -8.01
N PRO A 23 -12.71 -11.21 -7.52
CA PRO A 23 -12.52 -9.80 -7.29
C PRO A 23 -12.61 -9.09 -8.64
N LEU A 24 -12.43 -9.86 -9.71
CA LEU A 24 -12.33 -9.54 -11.11
C LEU A 24 -13.63 -9.84 -11.86
N GLY A 25 -14.80 -9.65 -11.22
CA GLY A 25 -15.99 -9.29 -11.99
C GLY A 25 -15.62 -8.28 -13.09
N SER A 26 -16.32 -8.29 -14.23
CA SER A 26 -15.86 -7.67 -15.49
C SER A 26 -15.02 -6.39 -15.28
N ARG A 27 -13.85 -6.26 -15.95
CA ARG A 27 -12.87 -5.16 -15.75
C ARG A 27 -13.48 -3.75 -15.63
N LYS A 28 -14.67 -3.52 -16.20
CA LYS A 28 -15.45 -2.27 -16.06
C LYS A 28 -15.99 -2.01 -14.65
N ASN A 29 -16.52 -3.02 -13.96
CA ASN A 29 -17.06 -2.86 -12.60
C ASN A 29 -15.95 -2.68 -11.57
N LEU A 30 -14.80 -3.32 -11.77
CA LEU A 30 -13.62 -3.19 -10.93
C LEU A 30 -13.15 -1.74 -10.79
N ARG A 31 -13.14 -0.97 -11.88
CA ARG A 31 -12.64 0.42 -11.84
C ARG A 31 -13.60 1.40 -11.17
N LYS A 32 -14.90 1.09 -11.12
CA LYS A 32 -15.93 2.00 -10.60
C LYS A 32 -16.36 1.69 -9.17
N ASN A 33 -16.45 0.41 -8.78
CA ASN A 33 -17.12 -0.01 -7.54
C ASN A 33 -16.26 -0.91 -6.64
N PHE A 34 -14.93 -0.90 -6.79
CA PHE A 34 -14.07 -1.79 -6.00
C PHE A 34 -14.22 -1.57 -4.50
N CYS A 35 -14.75 -2.57 -3.78
CA CYS A 35 -14.95 -2.55 -2.33
C CYS A 35 -15.72 -1.34 -1.74
N LYS A 36 -16.43 -0.55 -2.55
CA LYS A 36 -17.11 0.69 -2.12
C LYS A 36 -18.25 0.52 -1.10
N GLY A 37 -18.71 -0.70 -0.86
CA GLY A 37 -19.75 -1.00 0.14
C GLY A 37 -19.19 -1.54 1.46
N GLY A 38 -17.87 -1.73 1.56
CA GLY A 38 -17.23 -2.19 2.78
C GLY A 38 -16.93 -1.03 3.72
N TYR A 39 -17.03 -1.28 5.02
CA TYR A 39 -16.52 -0.39 6.07
C TYR A 39 -15.42 -1.15 6.80
N GLY A 40 -14.18 -0.68 6.66
CA GLY A 40 -12.99 -1.38 7.09
C GLY A 40 -12.21 -0.69 8.19
N LEU A 41 -11.08 -1.29 8.56
CA LEU A 41 -10.15 -0.78 9.55
C LEU A 41 -9.68 0.64 9.21
N GLY A 42 -9.34 0.90 7.95
CA GLY A 42 -8.96 2.25 7.50
C GLY A 42 -10.06 3.28 7.73
N ASP A 43 -11.32 2.91 7.47
CA ASP A 43 -12.46 3.79 7.68
C ASP A 43 -12.69 4.08 9.16
N ILE A 44 -12.68 3.03 9.98
CA ILE A 44 -12.81 3.13 11.45
C ILE A 44 -11.74 4.06 12.02
N LEU A 45 -10.47 3.85 11.64
CA LEU A 45 -9.36 4.62 12.16
C LEU A 45 -9.45 6.08 11.72
N ALA A 46 -9.76 6.35 10.44
CA ALA A 46 -9.95 7.71 9.94
C ALA A 46 -11.08 8.43 10.67
N ASP A 47 -12.22 7.76 10.90
CA ASP A 47 -13.35 8.33 11.64
C ASP A 47 -13.01 8.61 13.13
N ASN A 48 -12.00 7.95 13.67
CA ASN A 48 -11.45 8.20 15.02
C ASN A 48 -10.24 9.16 15.02
N GLY A 49 -10.02 9.89 13.92
CA GLY A 49 -8.98 10.92 13.83
C GLY A 49 -7.58 10.39 13.55
N TYR A 50 -7.42 9.12 13.19
CA TYR A 50 -6.13 8.57 12.79
C TYR A 50 -5.77 8.99 11.37
N LYS A 51 -4.49 9.26 11.17
CA LYS A 51 -3.92 9.45 9.84
C LYS A 51 -3.53 8.11 9.23
N ASN A 52 -4.17 7.74 8.12
CA ASN A 52 -3.88 6.51 7.39
C ASN A 52 -2.79 6.73 6.33
N ILE A 53 -1.70 5.98 6.41
CA ILE A 53 -0.54 6.09 5.52
C ILE A 53 -0.20 4.72 4.95
N PHE A 54 0.01 4.65 3.65
CA PHE A 54 0.42 3.44 2.94
C PHE A 54 1.75 3.67 2.23
N ILE A 55 2.76 2.84 2.53
CA ILE A 55 4.10 2.95 1.97
C ILE A 55 4.45 1.66 1.20
N THR A 56 4.89 1.79 -0.07
CA THR A 56 5.22 0.63 -0.92
C THR A 56 6.40 0.91 -1.85
N GLY A 57 7.23 -0.12 -2.05
CA GLY A 57 8.39 -0.08 -2.96
C GLY A 57 8.01 0.04 -4.43
N ALA A 58 6.82 -0.44 -4.80
CA ALA A 58 6.29 -0.40 -6.16
C ALA A 58 5.12 0.58 -6.29
N SER A 59 4.80 0.98 -7.53
CA SER A 59 3.62 1.81 -7.83
C SER A 59 2.32 1.20 -7.29
N ALA A 60 1.54 1.98 -6.55
CA ALA A 60 0.28 1.54 -5.95
C ALA A 60 -0.84 1.33 -6.97
N THR A 61 -0.69 1.87 -8.20
CA THR A 61 -1.62 1.57 -9.31
C THR A 61 -1.51 0.12 -9.78
N PHE A 62 -0.35 -0.51 -9.55
CA PHE A 62 -0.15 -1.90 -9.88
C PHE A 62 -0.98 -2.81 -8.95
N GLY A 63 -1.82 -3.65 -9.54
CA GLY A 63 -2.73 -4.52 -8.79
C GLY A 63 -3.90 -3.81 -8.12
N TYR A 64 -4.24 -2.59 -8.56
CA TYR A 64 -5.42 -1.83 -8.11
C TYR A 64 -5.45 -1.49 -6.61
N LYS A 65 -4.29 -1.50 -5.93
CA LYS A 65 -4.17 -1.15 -4.50
C LYS A 65 -4.64 0.27 -4.24
N ASN A 66 -4.29 1.20 -5.14
CA ASN A 66 -4.75 2.57 -5.10
C ASN A 66 -6.28 2.72 -5.09
N LEU A 67 -7.03 1.81 -5.74
CA LEU A 67 -8.50 1.89 -5.74
C LEU A 67 -9.08 1.49 -4.38
N LEU A 68 -8.53 0.46 -3.75
CA LEU A 68 -8.90 0.08 -2.38
C LEU A 68 -8.63 1.25 -1.43
N LEU A 69 -7.39 1.75 -1.41
CA LEU A 69 -6.93 2.79 -0.50
C LEU A 69 -7.68 4.13 -0.67
N LYS A 70 -8.04 4.51 -1.90
CA LYS A 70 -8.84 5.72 -2.17
C LYS A 70 -10.30 5.57 -1.75
N ASN A 71 -10.88 4.39 -1.89
CA ASN A 71 -12.29 4.16 -1.57
C ASN A 71 -12.54 4.04 -0.06
N HIS A 72 -11.50 3.81 0.76
CA HIS A 72 -11.59 3.66 2.22
C HIS A 72 -10.92 4.84 2.94
N LYS A 73 -11.55 6.03 2.83
CA LYS A 73 -11.14 7.30 3.47
C LYS A 73 -9.74 7.83 3.10
N ASP A 74 -9.36 7.64 1.83
CA ASP A 74 -8.21 8.25 1.14
C ASP A 74 -6.89 8.23 1.92
N PHE A 75 -6.27 7.06 1.98
CA PHE A 75 -4.93 6.89 2.57
C PHE A 75 -3.91 7.80 1.87
N GLU A 76 -2.95 8.33 2.63
CA GLU A 76 -1.76 8.95 2.06
C GLU A 76 -0.85 7.87 1.46
N ILE A 77 -0.79 7.82 0.12
CA ILE A 77 0.00 6.83 -0.61
C ILE A 77 1.41 7.38 -0.89
N LYS A 78 2.41 6.76 -0.27
CA LYS A 78 3.84 7.01 -0.53
C LYS A 78 4.44 5.83 -1.28
N ASP A 79 4.23 5.83 -2.58
CA ASP A 79 4.71 4.79 -3.49
C ASP A 79 5.91 5.26 -4.33
N TYR A 80 6.39 4.40 -5.23
CA TYR A 80 7.52 4.72 -6.11
C TYR A 80 7.37 6.08 -6.85
N PRO A 81 6.25 6.39 -7.54
CA PRO A 81 6.00 7.71 -8.10
C PRO A 81 6.10 8.87 -7.11
N TYR A 82 5.58 8.72 -5.89
CA TYR A 82 5.69 9.74 -4.84
C TYR A 82 7.16 10.04 -4.48
N TYR A 83 7.98 9.01 -4.30
CA TYR A 83 9.40 9.19 -3.93
C TYR A 83 10.26 9.75 -5.07
N ILE A 84 9.88 9.49 -6.32
CA ILE A 84 10.49 10.15 -7.48
C ILE A 84 10.08 11.64 -7.54
N ALA A 85 8.80 11.95 -7.31
CA ALA A 85 8.28 13.31 -7.38
C ALA A 85 8.81 14.22 -6.26
N THR A 86 9.04 13.65 -5.07
CA THR A 86 9.61 14.37 -3.91
C THR A 86 11.14 14.49 -3.95
N GLY A 87 11.81 13.88 -4.93
CA GLY A 87 13.27 13.89 -5.04
C GLY A 87 14.00 12.99 -4.05
N LYS A 88 13.28 12.22 -3.20
CA LYS A 88 13.88 11.19 -2.32
C LYS A 88 14.52 10.05 -3.11
N LEU A 89 14.05 9.80 -4.32
CA LEU A 89 14.69 8.91 -5.29
C LEU A 89 15.11 9.68 -6.54
N PRO A 90 16.27 9.37 -7.14
CA PRO A 90 16.68 9.98 -8.41
C PRO A 90 15.67 9.70 -9.53
N GLN A 91 15.44 10.65 -10.46
CA GLN A 91 14.41 10.53 -11.51
C GLN A 91 14.48 9.25 -12.37
N LYS A 92 15.67 8.70 -12.57
CA LYS A 92 15.90 7.47 -13.36
C LYS A 92 16.12 6.23 -12.49
N TYR A 93 15.95 6.34 -11.17
CA TYR A 93 16.16 5.25 -10.24
C TYR A 93 15.03 4.25 -10.34
N LYS A 94 15.32 3.02 -10.75
CA LYS A 94 14.33 1.94 -10.74
C LYS A 94 15.02 0.60 -10.52
N VAL A 95 14.73 -0.02 -9.40
CA VAL A 95 15.20 -1.35 -9.06
C VAL A 95 14.00 -2.30 -9.08
N ARG A 96 14.02 -3.21 -10.06
CA ARG A 96 12.96 -4.20 -10.28
C ARG A 96 11.56 -3.56 -10.39
N TRP A 97 10.76 -3.66 -9.32
CA TRP A 97 9.37 -3.20 -9.23
C TRP A 97 9.24 -1.74 -8.79
N GLY A 98 10.34 -1.11 -8.37
CA GLY A 98 10.42 0.30 -8.02
C GLY A 98 11.71 0.61 -7.28
N PHE A 99 11.75 0.35 -5.98
CA PHE A 99 12.96 0.47 -5.14
C PHE A 99 12.99 -0.61 -4.05
N GLU A 100 14.17 -0.78 -3.44
CA GLU A 100 14.48 -1.84 -2.48
C GLU A 100 13.77 -1.66 -1.13
N ASP A 101 13.44 -2.77 -0.47
CA ASP A 101 12.77 -2.80 0.83
C ASP A 101 13.65 -2.19 1.93
N ALA A 102 14.97 -2.24 1.80
CA ALA A 102 15.88 -1.54 2.72
C ALA A 102 15.59 -0.03 2.76
N LYS A 103 15.43 0.61 1.59
CA LYS A 103 15.04 2.02 1.49
C LYS A 103 13.60 2.24 1.92
N LEU A 104 12.72 1.27 1.68
CA LEU A 104 11.33 1.30 2.14
C LEU A 104 11.24 1.44 3.65
N PHE A 105 12.02 0.65 4.39
CA PHE A 105 12.05 0.72 5.84
C PHE A 105 12.68 2.02 6.34
N GLU A 106 13.73 2.55 5.68
CA GLU A 106 14.28 3.86 6.03
C GLU A 106 13.25 4.98 5.83
N PHE A 107 12.54 5.00 4.70
CA PHE A 107 11.46 5.96 4.50
C PHE A 107 10.32 5.78 5.51
N ALA A 108 9.96 4.54 5.85
CA ALA A 108 8.95 4.29 6.89
C ALA A 108 9.38 4.82 8.26
N LYS A 109 10.65 4.65 8.66
CA LYS A 109 11.19 5.20 9.92
C LYS A 109 11.18 6.73 9.93
N GLU A 110 11.55 7.36 8.82
CA GLU A 110 11.47 8.82 8.67
C GLU A 110 10.02 9.30 8.82
N GLU A 111 9.07 8.60 8.20
CA GLU A 111 7.65 8.93 8.32
C GLU A 111 7.13 8.75 9.75
N LEU A 112 7.50 7.66 10.43
CA LEU A 112 7.18 7.43 11.84
C LEU A 112 7.71 8.56 12.72
N SER A 113 8.97 8.95 12.55
CA SER A 113 9.58 10.06 13.29
C SER A 113 8.88 11.40 13.03
N ASN A 114 8.33 11.58 11.83
CA ASN A 114 7.64 12.81 11.45
C ASN A 114 6.21 12.92 12.02
N ILE A 115 5.55 11.79 12.29
CA ILE A 115 4.13 11.76 12.68
C ILE A 115 3.89 11.30 14.12
N SER A 116 4.86 10.63 14.77
CA SER A 116 4.68 9.98 16.07
C SER A 116 4.09 10.88 17.13
N ASP A 117 4.51 12.14 17.16
CA ASP A 117 4.16 13.09 18.22
C ASP A 117 3.04 14.06 17.80
N LYS A 118 2.54 13.94 16.56
CA LYS A 118 1.60 14.92 15.97
C LYS A 118 0.16 14.41 15.95
N CYS A 119 -0.04 13.14 15.65
CA CYS A 119 -1.37 12.56 15.52
C CYS A 119 -1.33 11.04 15.66
N PRO A 120 -2.42 10.41 16.12
CA PRO A 120 -2.55 8.97 16.00
C PRO A 120 -2.50 8.58 14.51
N PHE A 121 -1.85 7.47 14.19
CA PHE A 121 -1.61 7.06 12.82
C PHE A 121 -1.80 5.56 12.63
N PHE A 122 -2.14 5.19 11.40
CA PHE A 122 -2.13 3.82 10.92
C PHE A 122 -1.17 3.74 9.75
N LEU A 123 -0.03 3.07 9.96
CA LEU A 123 0.99 2.90 8.94
C LEU A 123 0.97 1.47 8.41
N GLN A 124 0.71 1.33 7.11
CA GLN A 124 0.82 0.06 6.40
C GLN A 124 2.03 0.10 5.46
N VAL A 125 3.01 -0.78 5.72
CA VAL A 125 4.21 -0.95 4.89
C VAL A 125 4.08 -2.21 4.04
N PHE A 126 4.27 -2.07 2.73
CA PHE A 126 4.06 -3.15 1.77
C PHE A 126 5.34 -3.43 0.96
N THR A 127 6.01 -4.52 1.34
CA THR A 127 7.32 -4.93 0.80
C THR A 127 7.22 -5.57 -0.58
N THR A 128 8.29 -5.42 -1.38
CA THR A 128 8.30 -5.80 -2.80
C THR A 128 9.52 -6.59 -3.26
N ASP A 129 10.64 -6.63 -2.53
CA ASP A 129 11.88 -7.27 -3.00
C ASP A 129 11.77 -8.79 -3.13
N SER A 130 10.92 -9.42 -2.31
CA SER A 130 10.61 -10.85 -2.37
C SER A 130 9.79 -11.25 -3.61
N HIS A 131 9.46 -10.32 -4.50
CA HIS A 131 8.75 -10.63 -5.72
C HIS A 131 9.69 -11.25 -6.75
N THR A 132 9.33 -12.45 -7.25
CA THR A 132 10.09 -13.12 -8.31
C THR A 132 10.28 -12.19 -9.52
N PRO A 133 11.46 -12.20 -10.16
CA PRO A 133 12.60 -13.12 -10.01
C PRO A 133 13.63 -12.78 -8.90
N GLY A 134 13.28 -11.98 -7.89
CA GLY A 134 14.20 -11.52 -6.83
C GLY A 134 14.46 -12.48 -5.66
N VAL A 135 15.69 -12.43 -5.14
CA VAL A 135 16.14 -13.06 -3.87
C VAL A 135 15.62 -12.26 -2.68
N ILE A 136 15.21 -12.96 -1.61
CA ILE A 136 14.74 -12.40 -0.34
C ILE A 136 15.88 -11.61 0.32
N PHE A 137 15.73 -10.28 0.43
CA PHE A 137 16.51 -9.50 1.38
C PHE A 137 15.72 -9.47 2.69
N THR A 138 16.10 -10.31 3.64
CA THR A 138 15.55 -10.29 4.99
C THR A 138 16.00 -9.00 5.67
N VAL A 139 15.06 -8.10 5.97
CA VAL A 139 15.24 -7.10 7.03
C VAL A 139 14.25 -7.48 8.12
N ALA A 140 14.79 -8.00 9.22
CA ALA A 140 14.06 -8.10 10.47
C ALA A 140 13.90 -6.69 11.05
N VAL A 141 12.66 -6.30 11.34
CA VAL A 141 12.32 -5.21 12.27
C VAL A 141 11.19 -5.74 13.15
#